data_AF-A0A1X7PRL6-F1
#
_entry.id   AF-A0A1X7PRL6-F1
#
_cell.length_a   1.000
_cell.length_b   1.000
_cell.length_c   1.000
_cell.angle_alpha   90.00
_cell.angle_beta   90.00
_cell.angle_gamma   90.00
#
_symmetry.space_group_name_H-M   'P 1'
#
loop_
_entity.id
_entity.type
_entity.pdbx_description
1 polymer ?
#
loop_
_entity_poly.entity_id
_entity_poly.type
_entity_poly.pdbx_seq_one_letter_code
_entity_poly.pdbx_strand_id
1 'polypeptide(L)'
;MRDSGAGPLPAPRDVGTPQNPAADRLGRDPSHAPDGTAPNRTRQQARDKMTIAARAASVLAAALCIVTAPAGAQDEGAEIYEANCAPCHQSDGVGEPPAFPELAGNEGLADAALIIQRVHYGLEAMPAFPDFGAEEIAAVASYIRSSWENDFGTLSEDEAEELLASVEPPGGGASQSIWDGVYTEEQASGARLIYQGACAACHGTRMNGAPDSADMSPAPPLAGTAFMRHWQGSTVGSLYEFTRVSMPISNPGQFSDQQYIDIIAYMLSYHGAPAGDEPLEPDLEALNDIRIEPEETDDQE
;
A
#
# COMPACT_ATOMS: atom_id res chain seq x y z
N MET A 1 5.58 -51.15 -26.76
CA MET A 1 4.56 -50.70 -27.74
C MET A 1 3.18 -51.01 -27.20
N ARG A 2 2.62 -50.09 -26.40
CA ARG A 2 1.19 -50.01 -26.10
C ARG A 2 0.85 -48.53 -26.02
N ASP A 3 0.01 -48.15 -26.97
CA ASP A 3 -0.49 -46.82 -27.26
C ASP A 3 -1.70 -46.57 -26.35
N SER A 4 -1.80 -45.41 -25.73
CA SER A 4 -2.96 -45.01 -24.91
C SER A 4 -3.31 -43.58 -25.26
N GLY A 5 -4.22 -43.46 -26.24
CA GLY A 5 -4.75 -42.20 -26.72
C GLY A 5 -5.67 -41.56 -25.69
N ALA A 6 -5.36 -40.30 -25.35
CA ALA A 6 -6.26 -39.40 -24.66
C ALA A 6 -7.21 -38.75 -25.67
N GLY A 7 -8.53 -38.86 -25.44
CA GLY A 7 -9.55 -38.16 -26.20
C GLY A 7 -9.70 -36.69 -25.74
N PRO A 8 -10.21 -35.78 -26.60
CA PRO A 8 -10.27 -34.35 -26.28
C PRO A 8 -11.42 -34.02 -25.31
N LEU A 9 -11.16 -33.06 -24.40
CA LEU A 9 -12.13 -32.47 -23.49
C LEU A 9 -13.10 -31.51 -24.23
N PRO A 10 -14.38 -31.41 -23.81
CA PRO A 10 -15.36 -30.50 -24.41
C PRO A 10 -15.18 -29.04 -23.99
N ALA A 11 -15.51 -28.12 -24.91
CA ALA A 11 -15.43 -26.67 -24.73
C ALA A 11 -16.50 -26.11 -23.77
N PRO A 12 -16.21 -25.00 -23.06
CA PRO A 12 -17.14 -24.36 -22.12
C PRO A 12 -18.30 -23.64 -22.83
N ARG A 13 -19.47 -23.62 -22.18
CA ARG A 13 -20.71 -23.02 -22.64
C ARG A 13 -20.77 -21.53 -22.31
N ASP A 14 -21.20 -20.75 -23.30
CA ASP A 14 -21.46 -19.31 -23.25
C ASP A 14 -22.65 -19.00 -22.32
N VAL A 15 -22.44 -18.19 -21.28
CA VAL A 15 -23.49 -17.71 -20.37
C VAL A 15 -23.72 -16.23 -20.67
N GLY A 16 -24.80 -15.95 -21.39
CA GLY A 16 -25.23 -14.61 -21.74
C GLY A 16 -25.70 -13.78 -20.55
N THR A 17 -25.41 -12.48 -20.60
CA THR A 17 -25.78 -11.44 -19.63
C THR A 17 -27.30 -11.26 -19.54
N PRO A 18 -27.91 -11.15 -18.34
CA PRO A 18 -29.32 -10.85 -18.22
C PRO A 18 -29.62 -9.35 -18.42
N GLN A 19 -30.59 -9.07 -19.30
CA GLN A 19 -31.17 -7.75 -19.54
C GLN A 19 -32.20 -7.42 -18.44
N ASN A 20 -32.20 -6.17 -17.98
CA ASN A 20 -33.10 -5.62 -16.96
C ASN A 20 -34.31 -4.92 -17.61
N PRO A 21 -35.57 -5.35 -17.40
CA PRO A 21 -36.72 -4.64 -17.92
C PRO A 21 -37.37 -3.75 -16.85
N ALA A 22 -37.24 -2.43 -17.03
CA ALA A 22 -38.12 -1.45 -16.41
C ALA A 22 -39.27 -1.11 -17.38
N ALA A 23 -40.49 -1.53 -17.08
CA ALA A 23 -41.74 -0.93 -17.58
C ALA A 23 -42.97 -1.54 -16.90
N ASP A 24 -43.73 -0.72 -16.16
CA ASP A 24 -45.20 -0.56 -16.21
C ASP A 24 -45.64 0.18 -14.92
N ARG A 25 -46.26 1.37 -14.89
CA ARG A 25 -47.45 1.95 -15.55
C ARG A 25 -48.65 2.01 -14.59
N LEU A 26 -49.32 3.17 -14.65
CA LEU A 26 -50.74 3.48 -14.32
C LEU A 26 -51.05 3.66 -12.81
N GLY A 27 -51.77 4.67 -12.33
CA GLY A 27 -52.58 5.72 -12.96
C GLY A 27 -54.01 5.76 -12.37
N ARG A 28 -54.42 6.95 -11.86
CA ARG A 28 -55.79 7.42 -11.52
C ARG A 28 -56.44 6.92 -10.20
N ASP A 29 -57.19 7.71 -9.44
CA ASP A 29 -58.24 8.69 -9.84
C ASP A 29 -58.46 9.84 -8.81
N PRO A 30 -59.21 10.92 -9.18
CA PRO A 30 -59.37 12.20 -8.48
C PRO A 30 -60.67 12.30 -7.65
N SER A 31 -60.81 13.39 -6.87
CA SER A 31 -62.01 14.27 -6.79
C SER A 31 -62.11 15.04 -5.45
N HIS A 32 -61.88 16.36 -5.47
CA HIS A 32 -62.82 17.38 -4.96
C HIS A 32 -62.22 18.80 -5.08
N ALA A 33 -63.01 19.69 -5.68
CA ALA A 33 -62.81 21.14 -5.77
C ALA A 33 -64.02 21.83 -5.07
N PRO A 34 -64.19 23.16 -5.12
CA PRO A 34 -63.32 24.22 -4.59
C PRO A 34 -64.13 25.26 -3.76
N ASP A 35 -63.42 26.20 -3.13
CA ASP A 35 -63.85 27.60 -2.94
C ASP A 35 -62.56 28.39 -2.61
N GLY A 36 -62.16 29.48 -3.25
CA GLY A 36 -62.92 30.58 -3.82
C GLY A 36 -62.54 31.85 -3.05
N THR A 37 -61.88 32.80 -3.73
CA THR A 37 -61.65 34.23 -3.35
C THR A 37 -60.21 34.64 -2.97
N ALA A 38 -59.43 35.02 -4.00
CA ALA A 38 -58.44 36.11 -3.95
C ALA A 38 -59.18 37.46 -4.25
N PRO A 39 -58.65 38.69 -4.04
CA PRO A 39 -57.25 39.13 -4.29
C PRO A 39 -56.70 40.12 -3.21
N ASN A 40 -55.44 40.56 -3.20
CA ASN A 40 -54.96 41.68 -4.03
C ASN A 40 -53.44 41.90 -3.91
N ARG A 41 -52.70 41.54 -4.97
CA ARG A 41 -51.30 41.89 -5.23
C ARG A 41 -51.18 43.34 -5.72
N THR A 42 -51.17 44.34 -4.83
CA THR A 42 -50.81 45.72 -5.22
C THR A 42 -50.18 46.57 -4.11
N ARG A 43 -49.64 45.98 -3.03
CA ARG A 43 -48.91 46.73 -1.98
C ARG A 43 -47.47 46.29 -1.72
N GLN A 44 -47.06 45.11 -2.18
CA GLN A 44 -45.76 44.54 -1.82
C GLN A 44 -44.64 44.84 -2.83
N GLN A 45 -44.96 45.37 -4.01
CA GLN A 45 -44.02 45.56 -5.14
C GLN A 45 -43.60 47.02 -5.39
N ALA A 46 -43.84 47.94 -4.46
CA ALA A 46 -43.54 49.37 -4.66
C ALA A 46 -42.96 50.07 -3.42
N ARG A 47 -42.03 49.40 -2.72
CA ARG A 47 -41.11 50.07 -1.75
C ARG A 47 -39.69 49.60 -1.97
N ASP A 48 -39.31 49.76 -3.23
CA ASP A 48 -37.95 49.75 -3.72
C ASP A 48 -37.14 50.88 -3.06
N LYS A 49 -35.87 50.58 -2.78
CA LYS A 49 -34.69 51.47 -2.90
C LYS A 49 -34.27 52.34 -1.70
N MET A 50 -33.14 51.89 -1.15
CA MET A 50 -31.91 52.66 -0.94
C MET A 50 -31.81 53.53 0.31
N THR A 51 -31.02 53.09 1.30
CA THR A 51 -29.93 53.85 1.96
C THR A 51 -29.32 53.01 3.11
N ILE A 52 -28.04 52.61 2.98
CA ILE A 52 -26.86 53.14 3.70
C ILE A 52 -26.50 52.35 4.98
N ALA A 53 -25.37 51.66 4.88
CA ALA A 53 -24.34 51.37 5.90
C ALA A 53 -24.69 50.65 7.21
N ALA A 54 -23.81 49.68 7.51
CA ALA A 54 -23.50 49.10 8.82
C ALA A 54 -24.52 48.13 9.43
N ARG A 55 -24.35 46.83 9.14
CA ARG A 55 -23.95 45.82 10.15
C ARG A 55 -23.17 44.69 9.46
N ALA A 56 -21.86 44.73 9.64
CA ALA A 56 -20.92 43.70 9.26
C ALA A 56 -20.98 42.51 10.24
N ALA A 57 -20.45 41.40 9.73
CA ALA A 57 -19.88 40.26 10.45
C ALA A 57 -20.84 39.36 11.23
N SER A 58 -21.06 38.16 10.71
CA SER A 58 -20.87 36.88 11.44
C SER A 58 -21.43 35.68 10.65
N VAL A 59 -20.96 35.41 9.42
CA VAL A 59 -20.94 34.05 8.84
C VAL A 59 -19.88 34.00 7.72
N LEU A 60 -18.59 34.01 8.05
CA LEU A 60 -17.53 33.51 7.16
C LEU A 60 -16.28 33.22 8.01
N ALA A 61 -15.90 31.94 8.06
CA ALA A 61 -14.63 31.36 8.51
C ALA A 61 -14.85 30.11 9.39
N ALA A 62 -15.45 29.06 8.82
CA ALA A 62 -14.90 27.74 9.08
C ALA A 62 -13.68 27.65 8.15
N ALA A 63 -12.54 28.11 8.66
CA ALA A 63 -11.27 27.83 8.04
C ALA A 63 -11.11 26.32 8.08
N LEU A 64 -11.13 25.70 6.90
CA LEU A 64 -10.48 24.44 6.66
C LEU A 64 -9.04 24.61 7.17
N CYS A 65 -8.73 24.06 8.34
CA CYS A 65 -7.34 23.87 8.75
C CYS A 65 -6.80 22.76 7.84
N ILE A 66 -6.44 23.13 6.61
CA ILE A 66 -5.37 22.43 5.91
C ILE A 66 -4.17 22.67 6.83
N VAL A 67 -3.74 21.64 7.55
CA VAL A 67 -2.45 21.66 8.22
C VAL A 67 -1.42 21.66 7.10
N THR A 68 -1.14 22.84 6.54
CA THR A 68 0.06 23.02 5.73
C THR A 68 1.21 22.94 6.73
N ALA A 69 2.02 21.89 6.60
CA ALA A 69 3.30 21.81 7.32
C ALA A 69 4.04 23.16 7.18
N PRO A 70 4.73 23.62 8.23
CA PRO A 70 5.45 24.89 8.16
C PRO A 70 6.44 24.84 7.00
N ALA A 71 6.49 25.89 6.18
CA ALA A 71 7.35 25.96 5.00
C ALA A 71 8.83 25.61 5.29
N GLY A 72 9.30 25.80 6.53
CA GLY A 72 10.64 25.40 6.96
C GLY A 72 10.90 23.89 6.95
N ALA A 73 9.90 23.05 7.25
CA ALA A 73 10.08 21.59 7.24
C ALA A 73 10.25 21.02 5.83
N GLN A 74 9.65 21.67 4.82
CA GLN A 74 9.82 21.29 3.42
C GLN A 74 11.19 21.72 2.88
N ASP A 75 11.68 22.89 3.26
CA ASP A 75 13.02 23.35 2.90
C ASP A 75 14.10 22.47 3.57
N GLU A 76 13.92 22.12 4.85
CA GLU A 76 14.81 21.22 5.59
C GLU A 76 14.82 19.80 5.02
N GLY A 77 13.65 19.24 4.72
CA GLY A 77 13.55 17.92 4.09
C GLY A 77 14.24 17.85 2.74
N ALA A 78 14.15 18.92 1.93
CA ALA A 78 14.85 19.03 0.66
C ALA A 78 16.37 19.08 0.83
N GLU A 79 16.87 19.81 1.83
CA GLU A 79 18.31 19.89 2.13
C GLU A 79 18.86 18.54 2.60
N ILE A 80 18.14 17.85 3.50
CA ILE A 80 18.49 16.49 3.94
C ILE A 80 18.51 15.54 2.73
N TYR A 81 17.50 15.59 1.88
CA TYR A 81 17.41 14.75 0.69
C TYR A 81 18.57 14.96 -0.26
N GLU A 82 18.88 16.20 -0.62
CA GLU A 82 19.96 16.53 -1.56
C GLU A 82 21.32 16.08 -1.05
N ALA A 83 21.56 16.21 0.26
CA ALA A 83 22.84 15.84 0.88
C ALA A 83 23.03 14.32 1.00
N ASN A 84 21.96 13.56 1.25
CA ASN A 84 22.05 12.17 1.70
C ASN A 84 21.44 11.15 0.74
N CYS A 85 20.37 11.50 0.03
CA CYS A 85 19.55 10.58 -0.77
C CYS A 85 19.77 10.78 -2.28
N ALA A 86 19.87 12.02 -2.74
CA ALA A 86 20.05 12.39 -4.15
C ALA A 86 21.28 11.74 -4.83
N PRO A 87 22.40 11.42 -4.14
CA PRO A 87 23.51 10.71 -4.79
C PRO A 87 23.12 9.36 -5.43
N CYS A 88 22.05 8.72 -4.95
CA CYS A 88 21.54 7.44 -5.47
C CYS A 88 20.15 7.59 -6.10
N HIS A 89 19.23 8.31 -5.45
CA HIS A 89 17.85 8.47 -5.92
C HIS A 89 17.67 9.64 -6.92
N GLN A 90 18.74 10.39 -7.19
CA GLN A 90 18.78 11.58 -8.05
C GLN A 90 17.95 12.74 -7.50
N SER A 91 18.28 13.98 -7.85
CA SER A 91 17.60 15.18 -7.34
C SER A 91 16.11 15.28 -7.76
N ASP A 92 15.75 14.60 -8.85
CA ASP A 92 14.38 14.48 -9.37
C ASP A 92 13.69 13.18 -8.94
N GLY A 93 14.30 12.40 -8.04
CA GLY A 93 13.70 11.20 -7.46
C GLY A 93 13.53 10.03 -8.44
N VAL A 94 14.09 10.09 -9.65
CA VAL A 94 13.91 9.03 -10.66
C VAL A 94 14.78 7.80 -10.42
N GLY A 95 15.84 7.92 -9.61
CA GLY A 95 16.77 6.83 -9.32
C GLY A 95 17.48 6.26 -10.55
N GLU A 96 18.05 5.06 -10.39
CA GLU A 96 18.63 4.27 -11.47
C GLU A 96 18.16 2.80 -11.32
N PRO A 97 16.92 2.48 -11.76
CA PRO A 97 16.39 1.13 -11.60
C PRO A 97 17.21 0.09 -12.39
N PRO A 98 17.40 -1.13 -11.85
CA PRO A 98 16.88 -1.63 -10.58
C PRO A 98 17.79 -1.36 -9.38
N ALA A 99 18.93 -0.70 -9.55
CA ALA A 99 19.92 -0.51 -8.50
C ALA A 99 19.46 0.50 -7.44
N PHE A 100 18.82 1.59 -7.87
CA PHE A 100 18.21 2.59 -7.00
C PHE A 100 16.79 2.87 -7.49
N PRO A 101 15.74 2.48 -6.73
CA PRO A 101 14.37 2.59 -7.19
C PRO A 101 13.91 4.05 -7.32
N GLU A 102 12.91 4.29 -8.19
CA GLU A 102 12.25 5.58 -8.26
C GLU A 102 11.48 5.91 -6.97
N LEU A 103 11.59 7.16 -6.55
CA LEU A 103 10.76 7.78 -5.52
C LEU A 103 9.68 8.66 -6.16
N ALA A 104 9.94 9.20 -7.35
CA ALA A 104 8.97 9.99 -8.09
C ALA A 104 7.77 9.13 -8.56
N GLY A 105 6.55 9.56 -8.23
CA GLY A 105 5.31 8.86 -8.61
C GLY A 105 5.12 7.48 -7.98
N ASN A 106 5.92 7.11 -6.97
CA ASN A 106 5.87 5.79 -6.36
C ASN A 106 4.75 5.71 -5.32
N GLU A 107 3.66 5.00 -5.64
CA GLU A 107 2.49 4.85 -4.78
C GLU A 107 2.76 4.16 -3.43
N GLY A 108 3.82 3.35 -3.33
CA GLY A 108 4.20 2.71 -2.05
C GLY A 108 4.69 3.71 -1.01
N LEU A 109 5.07 4.92 -1.42
CA LEU A 109 5.43 6.01 -0.51
C LEU A 109 4.22 6.58 0.24
N ALA A 110 2.99 6.11 -0.03
CA ALA A 110 1.82 6.37 0.79
C ALA A 110 1.98 5.82 2.22
N ASP A 111 2.72 4.72 2.40
CA ASP A 111 3.06 4.17 3.70
C ASP A 111 4.27 4.91 4.31
N ALA A 112 4.00 5.68 5.37
CA ALA A 112 5.03 6.40 6.10
C ALA A 112 5.98 5.46 6.85
N ALA A 113 5.47 4.35 7.38
CA ALA A 113 6.27 3.39 8.15
C ALA A 113 7.34 2.74 7.26
N LEU A 114 7.01 2.46 6.00
CA LEU A 114 7.97 1.96 5.02
C LEU A 114 9.13 2.95 4.84
N ILE A 115 8.84 4.24 4.61
CA ILE A 115 9.89 5.25 4.39
C ILE A 115 10.79 5.33 5.63
N ILE A 116 10.18 5.39 6.81
CA ILE A 116 10.90 5.47 8.09
C ILE A 116 11.77 4.24 8.29
N GLN A 117 11.26 3.04 8.03
CA GLN A 117 12.04 1.80 8.13
C GLN A 117 13.21 1.79 7.15
N ARG A 118 13.03 2.21 5.89
CA ARG A 118 14.10 2.24 4.88
C ARG A 118 15.15 3.29 5.19
N VAL A 119 14.75 4.48 5.66
CA VAL A 119 15.68 5.54 6.04
C VAL A 119 16.43 5.14 7.32
N HIS A 120 15.74 4.66 8.35
CA HIS A 120 16.35 4.37 9.63
C HIS A 120 17.25 3.12 9.59
N TYR A 121 16.80 2.03 8.95
CA TYR A 121 17.53 0.76 8.91
C TYR A 121 18.27 0.45 7.60
N GLY A 122 18.04 1.23 6.54
CA GLY A 122 18.61 0.96 5.22
C GLY A 122 17.99 -0.26 4.54
N LEU A 123 18.46 -0.55 3.31
CA LEU A 123 18.12 -1.75 2.56
C LEU A 123 19.13 -1.97 1.43
N GLU A 124 19.81 -3.13 1.41
CA GLU A 124 20.81 -3.47 0.38
C GLU A 124 21.90 -2.40 0.21
N ALA A 125 21.86 -1.66 -0.91
CA ALA A 125 22.79 -0.58 -1.22
C ALA A 125 22.37 0.77 -0.59
N MET A 126 21.11 0.89 -0.14
CA MET A 126 20.63 2.05 0.59
C MET A 126 21.21 2.03 2.01
N PRO A 127 22.05 3.01 2.39
CA PRO A 127 22.63 3.07 3.73
C PRO A 127 21.54 3.32 4.78
N ALA A 128 21.79 2.84 5.99
CA ALA A 128 20.97 3.19 7.16
C ALA A 128 21.35 4.59 7.67
N PHE A 129 20.36 5.34 8.14
CA PHE A 129 20.52 6.65 8.78
C PHE A 129 20.02 6.62 10.24
N PRO A 130 20.61 5.78 11.11
CA PRO A 130 20.14 5.65 12.50
C PRO A 130 20.41 6.90 13.35
N ASP A 131 21.30 7.78 12.88
CA ASP A 131 21.63 9.04 13.56
C ASP A 131 20.62 10.16 13.27
N PHE A 132 19.70 9.97 12.31
CA PHE A 132 18.59 10.91 12.11
C PHE A 132 17.56 10.72 13.22
N GLY A 133 17.22 11.81 13.90
CA GLY A 133 16.12 11.87 14.85
C GLY A 133 14.75 11.95 14.16
N ALA A 134 13.70 11.96 14.97
CA ALA A 134 12.32 12.01 14.49
C ALA A 134 12.04 13.24 13.63
N GLU A 135 12.59 14.41 13.97
CA GLU A 135 12.43 15.65 13.20
C GLU A 135 13.03 15.53 11.79
N GLU A 136 14.28 15.05 11.67
CA GLU A 136 14.98 14.89 10.40
C GLU A 136 14.30 13.83 9.51
N ILE A 137 13.84 12.74 10.13
CA ILE A 137 13.09 11.68 9.45
C ILE A 137 11.73 12.20 8.96
N ALA A 138 10.99 12.94 9.80
CA ALA A 138 9.72 13.55 9.41
C ALA A 138 9.90 14.53 8.25
N ALA A 139 10.94 15.36 8.28
CA ALA A 139 11.24 16.33 7.25
C ALA A 139 11.56 15.66 5.91
N VAL A 140 12.52 14.72 5.88
CA VAL A 140 12.91 14.04 4.62
C VAL A 140 11.79 13.16 4.09
N ALA A 141 11.05 12.45 4.95
CA ALA A 141 9.92 11.64 4.53
C ALA A 141 8.78 12.52 3.98
N SER A 142 8.48 13.65 4.61
CA SER A 142 7.51 14.63 4.09
C SER A 142 7.90 15.16 2.72
N TYR A 143 9.18 15.50 2.53
CA TYR A 143 9.69 15.97 1.24
C TYR A 143 9.52 14.90 0.15
N ILE A 144 9.93 13.65 0.43
CA ILE A 144 9.77 12.52 -0.51
C ILE A 144 8.29 12.30 -0.87
N ARG A 145 7.39 12.37 0.12
CA ARG A 145 5.94 12.13 -0.05
C ARG A 145 5.15 13.24 -0.75
N SER A 146 5.76 14.41 -0.92
CA SER A 146 5.12 15.59 -1.51
C SER A 146 5.88 16.16 -2.72
N SER A 147 6.95 15.48 -3.14
CA SER A 147 7.76 15.85 -4.32
C SER A 147 7.42 15.00 -5.53
N TRP A 148 7.75 15.50 -6.72
CA TRP A 148 7.67 14.74 -7.99
C TRP A 148 6.32 14.05 -8.22
N GLU A 149 5.24 14.83 -8.07
CA GLU A 149 3.84 14.40 -8.23
C GLU A 149 3.30 13.47 -7.12
N ASN A 150 4.10 13.18 -6.10
CA ASN A 150 3.60 12.52 -4.88
C ASN A 150 2.69 13.48 -4.09
N ASP A 151 1.57 12.98 -3.59
CA ASP A 151 0.61 13.72 -2.77
C ASP A 151 0.07 12.83 -1.64
N PHE A 152 0.99 12.28 -0.84
CA PHE A 152 0.66 11.39 0.27
C PHE A 152 0.54 12.14 1.61
N GLY A 153 0.62 13.48 1.58
CA GLY A 153 0.64 14.32 2.78
C GLY A 153 2.00 14.30 3.50
N THR A 154 2.08 15.12 4.53
CA THR A 154 3.29 15.32 5.36
C THR A 154 3.21 14.53 6.65
N LEU A 155 4.37 14.25 7.25
CA LEU A 155 4.52 13.64 8.57
C LEU A 155 4.99 14.69 9.57
N SER A 156 4.39 14.70 10.75
CA SER A 156 4.87 15.47 11.90
C SER A 156 6.00 14.73 12.62
N GLU A 157 6.78 15.47 13.42
CA GLU A 157 7.80 14.90 14.30
C GLU A 157 7.19 13.87 15.26
N ASP A 158 6.05 14.18 15.90
CA ASP A 158 5.37 13.26 16.82
C ASP A 158 4.94 11.95 16.10
N GLU A 159 4.42 12.03 14.88
CA GLU A 159 4.09 10.86 14.07
C GLU A 159 5.34 10.06 13.68
N ALA A 160 6.43 10.74 13.33
CA ALA A 160 7.70 10.07 13.04
C ALA A 160 8.34 9.46 14.29
N GLU A 161 8.20 10.09 15.46
CA GLU A 161 8.65 9.54 16.74
C GLU A 161 7.84 8.31 17.12
N GLU A 162 6.52 8.35 16.99
CA GLU A 162 5.64 7.19 17.19
C GLU A 162 5.95 6.06 16.22
N LEU A 163 6.18 6.40 14.94
CA LEU A 163 6.56 5.43 13.93
C LEU A 163 7.97 4.88 14.19
N LEU A 164 8.95 5.68 14.61
CA LEU A 164 10.29 5.19 14.99
C LEU A 164 10.25 4.35 16.26
N ALA A 165 9.39 4.69 17.21
CA ALA A 165 9.18 3.93 18.44
C ALA A 165 8.42 2.63 18.20
N SER A 166 7.56 2.56 17.18
CA SER A 166 6.92 1.31 16.74
C SER A 166 7.77 0.53 15.75
N VAL A 167 8.67 1.21 15.04
CA VAL A 167 9.76 0.68 14.22
C VAL A 167 10.96 0.41 15.15
N GLU A 168 10.72 -0.32 16.24
CA GLU A 168 11.79 -0.88 17.08
C GLU A 168 12.69 -1.80 16.24
N PRO A 169 13.98 -2.01 16.62
CA PRO A 169 14.84 -2.96 15.93
C PRO A 169 14.10 -4.29 15.92
N PRO A 170 14.27 -5.08 14.84
CA PRO A 170 13.40 -6.19 14.52
C PRO A 170 12.97 -7.01 15.76
N GLY A 171 11.77 -6.76 16.32
CA GLY A 171 11.44 -7.32 17.65
C GLY A 171 10.45 -6.62 18.61
N GLY A 172 10.00 -5.37 18.42
CA GLY A 172 9.01 -4.73 19.32
C GLY A 172 7.90 -4.02 18.54
N GLY A 173 6.62 -4.11 18.94
CA GLY A 173 5.50 -3.42 18.28
C GLY A 173 4.44 -4.35 17.66
N ALA A 174 4.82 -5.22 16.73
CA ALA A 174 3.93 -6.24 16.16
C ALA A 174 3.33 -7.15 17.25
N SER A 175 2.00 -7.28 17.25
CA SER A 175 1.27 -8.13 18.20
C SER A 175 1.21 -9.60 17.76
N GLN A 176 1.51 -9.87 16.49
CA GLN A 176 1.57 -11.20 15.89
C GLN A 176 2.89 -11.43 15.16
N SER A 177 3.19 -12.70 14.90
CA SER A 177 4.30 -13.16 14.09
C SER A 177 3.79 -14.00 12.91
N ILE A 178 4.63 -14.22 11.91
CA ILE A 178 4.35 -15.17 10.82
C ILE A 178 4.08 -16.61 11.33
N TRP A 179 4.42 -16.92 12.59
CA TRP A 179 4.21 -18.24 13.19
C TRP A 179 2.82 -18.42 13.81
N ASP A 180 2.00 -17.37 13.86
CA ASP A 180 0.67 -17.39 14.49
C ASP A 180 -0.47 -17.86 13.56
N GLY A 181 -0.14 -18.41 12.39
CA GLY A 181 -1.17 -18.89 11.46
C GLY A 181 -1.86 -17.76 10.70
N VAL A 182 -1.10 -16.81 10.17
CA VAL A 182 -1.63 -15.55 9.61
C VAL A 182 -2.23 -15.66 8.20
N TYR A 183 -2.27 -16.85 7.60
CA TYR A 183 -2.79 -17.08 6.25
C TYR A 183 -3.46 -18.45 6.15
N THR A 184 -4.28 -18.68 5.12
CA THR A 184 -4.91 -20.00 4.89
C THR A 184 -4.12 -20.90 3.94
N GLU A 185 -4.24 -22.21 4.11
CA GLU A 185 -3.64 -23.20 3.19
C GLU A 185 -4.12 -23.01 1.74
N GLU A 186 -5.40 -22.64 1.55
CA GLU A 186 -5.97 -22.38 0.22
C GLU A 186 -5.30 -21.17 -0.44
N GLN A 187 -5.09 -20.10 0.33
CA GLN A 187 -4.40 -18.89 -0.13
C GLN A 187 -2.97 -19.18 -0.58
N ALA A 188 -2.18 -19.84 0.27
CA ALA A 188 -0.80 -20.19 -0.06
C ALA A 188 -0.71 -21.14 -1.25
N SER A 189 -1.51 -22.21 -1.26
CA SER A 189 -1.46 -23.21 -2.34
C SER A 189 -1.97 -22.65 -3.69
N GLY A 190 -2.93 -21.72 -3.66
CA GLY A 190 -3.46 -21.05 -4.84
C GLY A 190 -2.44 -20.17 -5.57
N ALA A 191 -1.55 -19.49 -4.84
CA ALA A 191 -0.56 -18.58 -5.42
C ALA A 191 0.64 -19.28 -6.07
N ARG A 192 0.79 -20.59 -5.86
CA ARG A 192 1.92 -21.38 -6.35
C ARG A 192 2.17 -21.22 -7.86
N LEU A 193 1.13 -21.11 -8.67
CA LEU A 193 1.25 -20.94 -10.12
C LEU A 193 1.66 -19.51 -10.51
N ILE A 194 1.22 -18.51 -9.76
CA ILE A 194 1.62 -17.12 -9.96
C ILE A 194 3.12 -16.99 -9.67
N TYR A 195 3.59 -17.53 -8.54
CA TYR A 195 5.01 -17.56 -8.19
C TYR A 195 5.86 -18.25 -9.27
N GLN A 196 5.44 -19.43 -9.74
CA GLN A 196 6.18 -20.16 -10.77
C GLN A 196 6.28 -19.41 -12.10
N GLY A 197 5.23 -18.68 -12.48
CA GLY A 197 5.18 -17.94 -13.73
C GLY A 197 6.00 -16.65 -13.72
N ALA A 198 6.07 -15.96 -12.58
CA ALA A 198 6.61 -14.60 -12.51
C ALA A 198 7.86 -14.43 -11.65
N CYS A 199 8.03 -15.26 -10.61
CA CYS A 199 9.10 -15.07 -9.61
C CYS A 199 10.22 -16.10 -9.80
N ALA A 200 9.87 -17.35 -10.10
CA ALA A 200 10.80 -18.47 -10.15
C ALA A 200 11.89 -18.33 -11.23
N ALA A 201 11.65 -17.51 -12.27
CA ALA A 201 12.63 -17.24 -13.32
C ALA A 201 13.89 -16.51 -12.82
N CYS A 202 13.84 -15.88 -11.64
CA CYS A 202 14.97 -15.18 -11.01
C CYS A 202 15.25 -15.68 -9.58
N HIS A 203 14.22 -16.02 -8.80
CA HIS A 203 14.36 -16.46 -7.40
C HIS A 203 14.38 -17.99 -7.21
N GLY A 204 14.13 -18.73 -8.29
CA GLY A 204 14.15 -20.19 -8.31
C GLY A 204 12.82 -20.79 -7.85
N THR A 205 12.51 -21.97 -8.37
CA THR A 205 11.35 -22.78 -7.97
C THR A 205 11.42 -23.23 -6.51
N ARG A 206 12.62 -23.25 -5.94
CA ARG A 206 12.88 -23.55 -4.52
C ARG A 206 13.10 -22.31 -3.64
N MET A 207 12.83 -21.10 -4.15
CA MET A 207 13.02 -19.83 -3.42
C MET A 207 14.45 -19.62 -2.88
N ASN A 208 15.45 -20.35 -3.38
CA ASN A 208 16.82 -20.33 -2.86
C ASN A 208 17.71 -19.35 -3.62
N GLY A 209 17.18 -18.61 -4.60
CA GLY A 209 17.92 -17.64 -5.40
C GLY A 209 18.96 -18.24 -6.35
N ALA A 210 19.11 -19.57 -6.33
CA ALA A 210 20.08 -20.27 -7.16
C ALA A 210 19.48 -20.57 -8.54
N PRO A 211 20.28 -20.50 -9.62
CA PRO A 211 19.80 -20.85 -10.95
C PRO A 211 19.28 -22.29 -11.02
N ASP A 212 17.98 -22.46 -11.27
CA ASP A 212 17.37 -23.75 -11.58
C ASP A 212 17.53 -24.13 -13.06
N SER A 213 18.00 -23.18 -13.89
CA SER A 213 18.32 -23.38 -15.30
C SER A 213 19.58 -22.59 -15.68
N ALA A 214 20.18 -22.90 -16.83
CA ALA A 214 21.38 -22.21 -17.32
C ALA A 214 21.12 -20.75 -17.71
N ASP A 215 19.88 -20.42 -18.06
CA ASP A 215 19.48 -19.09 -18.55
C ASP A 215 18.92 -18.20 -17.42
N MET A 216 18.81 -18.75 -16.21
CA MET A 216 18.29 -18.04 -15.04
C MET A 216 19.37 -17.14 -14.44
N SER A 217 19.05 -15.85 -14.33
CA SER A 217 19.87 -14.91 -13.57
C SER A 217 19.68 -15.17 -12.08
N PRO A 218 20.75 -15.24 -11.27
CA PRO A 218 20.62 -15.40 -9.84
C PRO A 218 19.99 -14.14 -9.22
N ALA A 219 19.07 -14.34 -8.29
CA ALA A 219 18.49 -13.28 -7.47
C ALA A 219 18.59 -13.67 -5.99
N PRO A 220 18.33 -12.76 -5.04
CA PRO A 220 18.32 -13.11 -3.62
C PRO A 220 17.34 -14.25 -3.31
N PRO A 221 17.67 -15.14 -2.35
CA PRO A 221 16.75 -16.16 -1.88
C PRO A 221 15.52 -15.52 -1.21
N LEU A 222 14.35 -16.05 -1.55
CA LEU A 222 13.08 -15.69 -0.93
C LEU A 222 12.72 -16.61 0.24
N ALA A 223 13.61 -17.54 0.60
CA ALA A 223 13.44 -18.44 1.72
C ALA A 223 14.74 -18.84 2.44
N GLY A 224 14.56 -19.31 3.68
CA GLY A 224 15.63 -19.85 4.52
C GLY A 224 16.48 -18.78 5.20
N THR A 225 17.65 -19.18 5.68
CA THR A 225 18.49 -18.35 6.58
C THR A 225 18.94 -17.02 5.97
N ALA A 226 19.13 -16.96 4.65
CA ALA A 226 19.54 -15.73 3.97
C ALA A 226 18.37 -14.73 3.87
N PHE A 227 17.15 -15.22 3.64
CA PHE A 227 15.95 -14.40 3.75
C PHE A 227 15.78 -13.90 5.18
N MET A 228 15.88 -14.78 6.18
CA MET A 228 15.70 -14.39 7.59
C MET A 228 16.71 -13.34 8.04
N ARG A 229 17.99 -13.45 7.66
CA ARG A 229 18.99 -12.41 7.95
C ARG A 229 18.63 -11.03 7.40
N HIS A 230 17.80 -10.98 6.37
CA HIS A 230 17.40 -9.75 5.70
C HIS A 230 16.06 -9.21 6.20
N TRP A 231 15.10 -10.10 6.43
CA TRP A 231 13.72 -9.74 6.75
C TRP A 231 13.36 -9.92 8.23
N GLN A 232 14.21 -10.52 9.06
CA GLN A 232 13.90 -10.67 10.48
C GLN A 232 13.62 -9.32 11.12
N GLY A 233 12.54 -9.32 11.90
CA GLY A 233 11.72 -8.25 12.48
C GLY A 233 11.42 -7.02 11.62
N SER A 234 11.46 -7.18 10.30
CA SER A 234 10.54 -6.41 9.46
C SER A 234 9.11 -6.95 9.61
N THR A 235 8.15 -6.28 8.99
CA THR A 235 6.75 -6.69 8.98
C THR A 235 6.37 -7.34 7.65
N VAL A 236 5.29 -8.11 7.65
CA VAL A 236 4.69 -8.62 6.40
C VAL A 236 4.25 -7.44 5.51
N GLY A 237 3.79 -6.34 6.08
CA GLY A 237 3.46 -5.12 5.35
C GLY A 237 4.67 -4.52 4.62
N SER A 238 5.83 -4.48 5.28
CA SER A 238 7.09 -4.03 4.68
C SER A 238 7.53 -4.92 3.50
N LEU A 239 7.33 -6.24 3.63
CA LEU A 239 7.61 -7.21 2.56
C LEU A 239 6.63 -7.05 1.39
N TYR A 240 5.35 -6.87 1.70
CA TYR A 240 4.31 -6.60 0.71
C TYR A 240 4.59 -5.34 -0.10
N GLU A 241 4.89 -4.24 0.58
CA GLU A 241 5.22 -2.97 -0.06
C GLU A 241 6.48 -3.07 -0.93
N PHE A 242 7.54 -3.67 -0.40
CA PHE A 242 8.73 -3.89 -1.20
C PHE A 242 8.43 -4.75 -2.45
N THR A 243 7.69 -5.83 -2.27
CA THR A 243 7.40 -6.76 -3.36
C THR A 243 6.53 -6.09 -4.42
N ARG A 244 5.51 -5.30 -4.05
CA ARG A 244 4.62 -4.65 -5.03
C ARG A 244 5.31 -3.57 -5.85
N VAL A 245 6.19 -2.77 -5.24
CA VAL A 245 6.83 -1.63 -5.93
C VAL A 245 8.13 -1.98 -6.64
N SER A 246 8.78 -3.08 -6.28
CA SER A 246 10.08 -3.47 -6.87
C SER A 246 10.05 -4.78 -7.67
N MET A 247 9.02 -5.61 -7.45
CA MET A 247 8.95 -6.95 -8.04
C MET A 247 7.64 -7.19 -8.81
N PRO A 248 7.72 -7.92 -9.95
CA PRO A 248 8.95 -8.34 -10.62
C PRO A 248 9.70 -7.15 -11.22
N ILE A 249 11.04 -7.18 -11.23
CA ILE A 249 11.90 -6.08 -11.76
C ILE A 249 11.48 -5.64 -13.17
N SER A 250 11.00 -6.58 -14.00
CA SER A 250 10.58 -6.27 -15.37
C SER A 250 9.24 -5.53 -15.46
N ASN A 251 8.41 -5.61 -14.44
CA ASN A 251 7.05 -5.06 -14.42
C ASN A 251 6.51 -4.96 -12.97
N PRO A 252 7.02 -4.02 -12.15
CA PRO A 252 6.49 -3.79 -10.81
C PRO A 252 5.00 -3.40 -10.85
N GLY A 253 4.26 -3.70 -9.78
CA GLY A 253 2.83 -3.40 -9.67
C GLY A 253 1.91 -4.20 -10.61
N GLN A 254 2.40 -5.24 -11.28
CA GLN A 254 1.61 -5.96 -12.29
C GLN A 254 0.48 -6.85 -11.74
N PHE A 255 0.50 -7.11 -10.43
CA PHE A 255 -0.48 -7.96 -9.76
C PHE A 255 -1.42 -7.11 -8.91
N SER A 256 -2.64 -7.62 -8.67
CA SER A 256 -3.50 -6.98 -7.67
C SER A 256 -2.93 -7.17 -6.27
N ASP A 257 -3.28 -6.29 -5.34
CA ASP A 257 -2.85 -6.36 -3.93
C ASP A 257 -3.07 -7.76 -3.34
N GLN A 258 -4.26 -8.35 -3.51
CA GLN A 258 -4.55 -9.71 -3.04
C GLN A 258 -3.59 -10.76 -3.63
N GLN A 259 -3.19 -10.63 -4.90
CA GLN A 259 -2.29 -11.60 -5.53
C GLN A 259 -0.88 -11.49 -4.94
N TYR A 260 -0.42 -10.28 -4.60
CA TYR A 260 0.84 -10.10 -3.87
C TYR A 260 0.75 -10.74 -2.48
N ILE A 261 -0.35 -10.56 -1.77
CA ILE A 261 -0.58 -11.20 -0.47
C ILE A 261 -0.60 -12.72 -0.59
N ASP A 262 -1.26 -13.27 -1.60
CA ASP A 262 -1.31 -14.72 -1.83
C ASP A 262 0.10 -15.27 -2.12
N ILE A 263 0.92 -14.55 -2.91
CA ILE A 263 2.32 -14.90 -3.16
C ILE A 263 3.12 -14.89 -1.85
N ILE A 264 2.91 -13.90 -0.98
CA ILE A 264 3.58 -13.83 0.32
C ILE A 264 3.13 -14.98 1.22
N ALA A 265 1.84 -15.29 1.29
CA ALA A 265 1.34 -16.47 2.00
C ALA A 265 2.01 -17.76 1.48
N TYR A 266 2.19 -17.90 0.16
CA TYR A 266 2.95 -19.02 -0.41
C TYR A 266 4.42 -19.02 0.02
N MET A 267 5.08 -17.86 0.07
CA MET A 267 6.44 -17.74 0.61
C MET A 267 6.50 -18.15 2.09
N LEU A 268 5.59 -17.68 2.92
CA LEU A 268 5.51 -18.04 4.35
C LEU A 268 5.31 -19.55 4.53
N SER A 269 4.38 -20.15 3.79
CA SER A 269 4.18 -21.61 3.80
C SER A 269 5.41 -22.41 3.40
N TYR A 270 6.19 -21.87 2.45
CA TYR A 270 7.44 -22.49 2.02
C TYR A 270 8.50 -22.47 3.13
N HIS A 271 8.43 -21.50 4.05
CA HIS A 271 9.33 -21.40 5.21
C HIS A 271 8.88 -22.29 6.37
N GLY A 272 7.68 -22.87 6.29
CA GLY A 272 7.12 -23.71 7.34
C GLY A 272 6.29 -22.96 8.37
N ALA A 273 5.98 -21.67 8.15
CA ALA A 273 4.96 -20.99 8.92
C ALA A 273 3.65 -21.81 8.87
N PRO A 274 2.91 -21.97 9.98
CA PRO A 274 1.66 -22.71 9.96
C PRO A 274 0.57 -21.90 9.23
N ALA A 275 -0.38 -22.60 8.64
CA ALA A 275 -1.62 -21.98 8.17
C ALA A 275 -2.61 -21.85 9.34
N GLY A 276 -3.39 -20.77 9.35
CA GLY A 276 -4.55 -20.58 10.22
C GLY A 276 -5.87 -20.68 9.46
N ASP A 277 -6.92 -20.16 10.10
CA ASP A 277 -8.31 -20.29 9.63
C ASP A 277 -8.82 -19.04 8.88
N GLU A 278 -8.14 -17.90 9.00
CA GLU A 278 -8.51 -16.65 8.35
C GLU A 278 -7.53 -16.28 7.22
N PRO A 279 -8.04 -15.78 6.07
CA PRO A 279 -7.18 -15.35 4.98
C PRO A 279 -6.40 -14.10 5.36
N LEU A 280 -5.16 -14.01 4.87
CA LEU A 280 -4.39 -12.79 4.93
C LEU A 280 -4.98 -11.80 3.92
N GLU A 281 -5.44 -10.65 4.41
CA GLU A 281 -6.05 -9.59 3.60
C GLU A 281 -5.00 -8.52 3.23
N PRO A 282 -5.16 -7.80 2.11
CA PRO A 282 -4.31 -6.68 1.69
C PRO A 282 -4.58 -5.41 2.50
N ASP A 283 -4.59 -5.53 3.82
CA ASP A 283 -4.77 -4.44 4.77
C ASP A 283 -3.41 -4.06 5.39
N LEU A 284 -2.87 -2.91 4.99
CA LEU A 284 -1.52 -2.52 5.38
C LEU A 284 -1.32 -2.37 6.89
N GLU A 285 -2.33 -1.90 7.61
CA GLU A 285 -2.26 -1.75 9.06
C GLU A 285 -2.11 -3.13 9.72
N ALA A 286 -2.96 -4.09 9.35
CA ALA A 286 -2.88 -5.46 9.84
C ALA A 286 -1.58 -6.16 9.40
N LEU A 287 -1.14 -5.95 8.16
CA LEU A 287 0.11 -6.54 7.65
C LEU A 287 1.34 -5.99 8.38
N ASN A 288 1.30 -4.73 8.81
CA ASN A 288 2.35 -4.11 9.61
C ASN A 288 2.34 -4.61 11.07
N ASP A 289 1.24 -5.21 11.55
CA ASP A 289 1.17 -5.83 12.87
C ASP A 289 1.67 -7.30 12.91
N ILE A 290 2.12 -7.83 11.76
CA ILE A 290 2.66 -9.19 11.64
C ILE A 290 4.18 -9.14 11.43
N ARG A 291 4.93 -9.67 12.39
CA ARG A 291 6.39 -9.73 12.32
C ARG A 291 6.92 -10.94 11.57
N ILE A 292 7.94 -10.72 10.73
CA ILE A 292 8.75 -11.79 10.16
C ILE A 292 9.89 -12.08 11.14
N GLU A 293 10.00 -13.28 11.68
CA GLU A 293 11.09 -13.64 12.60
C GLU A 293 11.42 -15.14 12.50
N PRO A 294 12.59 -15.60 12.98
CA PRO A 294 12.88 -17.02 13.08
C PRO A 294 11.86 -17.74 13.97
N GLU A 295 11.59 -19.01 13.71
CA GLU A 295 10.79 -19.84 14.63
C GLU A 295 11.50 -19.86 15.99
N GLU A 296 10.77 -19.55 17.07
CA GLU A 296 11.29 -19.76 18.41
C GLU A 296 11.47 -21.25 18.63
N THR A 297 12.68 -21.74 18.39
CA THR A 297 13.06 -23.07 18.86
C THR A 297 13.27 -22.94 20.35
N ASP A 298 12.43 -23.62 21.15
CA ASP A 298 12.68 -23.88 22.55
C ASP A 298 14.08 -24.50 22.68
N ASP A 299 15.11 -23.67 22.90
CA ASP A 299 16.46 -24.10 23.26
C ASP A 299 16.40 -24.63 24.70
N GLN A 300 15.86 -25.83 24.85
CA GLN A 300 16.03 -26.66 26.03
C GLN A 300 17.37 -27.42 25.90
N GLU A 301 18.49 -26.81 26.34
CA GLU A 301 19.62 -27.52 26.95
C GLU A 301 20.31 -26.69 28.05
#